data_AF-A0A352XJZ4-F1
#
_entry.id   AF-A0A352XJZ4-F1
#
_cell.length_a   1.000
_cell.length_b   1.000
_cell.length_c   1.000
_cell.angle_alpha   90.00
_cell.angle_beta   90.00
_cell.angle_gamma   90.00
#
_symmetry.space_group_name_H-M   'P 1'
#
loop_
_entity.id
_entity.type
_entity.pdbx_description
1 polymer ?
#
loop_
_entity_poly.entity_id
_entity_poly.type
_entity_poly.pdbx_seq_one_letter_code
_entity_poly.pdbx_strand_id
1 'polypeptide(L)' 'MKFRISKEALLEGLQKVQHVVSSRTTLPILSNVLIVAKGDRLQFTT' A
#
# COMPACT_ATOMS: atom_id res chain seq x y z
N MET A 1 13.60 2.41 -5.94
CA MET A 1 13.39 1.07 -5.33
C MET A 1 13.06 0.09 -6.44
N LYS A 2 13.61 -1.13 -6.45
CA LYS A 2 13.32 -2.16 -7.46
C LYS A 2 13.06 -3.49 -6.76
N PHE A 3 11.85 -4.02 -6.89
CA PHE A 3 11.43 -5.30 -6.33
C PHE A 3 10.57 -6.05 -7.36
N ARG A 4 10.39 -7.35 -7.16
CA ARG A 4 9.53 -8.19 -7.98
C ARG A 4 8.59 -8.96 -7.05
N ILE A 5 7.29 -8.80 -7.26
CA ILE A 5 6.21 -9.47 -6.53
C ILE A 5 5.19 -10.00 -7.55
N SER A 6 4.40 -11.01 -7.19
CA SER A 6 3.26 -11.43 -8.01
C SER A 6 2.19 -10.33 -8.05
N LYS A 7 1.45 -10.27 -9.16
CA LYS A 7 0.39 -9.27 -9.35
C LYS A 7 -0.72 -9.45 -8.31
N GLU A 8 -1.05 -10.70 -8.01
CA GLU A 8 -2.12 -11.10 -7.10
C GLU A 8 -1.82 -10.63 -5.67
N ALA A 9 -0.59 -10.88 -5.18
CA ALA A 9 -0.18 -10.47 -3.84
C ALA A 9 -0.11 -8.95 -3.69
N LEU A 10 0.32 -8.23 -4.73
CA LEU A 10 0.30 -6.76 -4.73
C LEU A 10 -1.13 -6.22 -4.68
N LEU A 11 -2.03 -6.78 -5.48
CA LEU A 11 -3.43 -6.36 -5.51
C LEU A 11 -4.12 -6.58 -4.15
N GLU A 12 -3.90 -7.75 -3.54
CA GLU A 12 -4.45 -8.09 -2.23
C GLU A 12 -3.97 -7.12 -1.14
N GLY A 13 -2.66 -6.81 -1.12
CA GLY A 13 -2.08 -5.86 -0.18
C GLY A 13 -2.63 -4.44 -0.36
N LEU A 14 -2.75 -3.98 -1.61
CA LEU A 14 -3.30 -2.65 -1.92
C LEU A 14 -4.78 -2.55 -1.55
N GLN A 15 -5.59 -3.56 -1.82
CA GLN A 15 -7.00 -3.57 -1.42
C GLN A 15 -7.14 -3.41 0.09
N LYS A 16 -6.38 -4.16 0.89
CA LYS A 16 -6.42 -4.08 2.36
C LYS A 16 -6.17 -2.68 2.91
N VAL A 17 -5.21 -1.93 2.35
CA VAL A 17 -4.90 -0.57 2.81
C VAL A 17 -5.81 0.51 2.20
N GLN A 18 -6.34 0.30 1.00
CA GLN A 18 -7.27 1.23 0.35
C GLN A 18 -8.60 1.37 1.09
N HIS A 19 -9.11 0.30 1.71
CA HIS A 19 -10.38 0.33 2.42
C HIS A 19 -10.35 1.16 3.72
N VAL A 20 -9.17 1.47 4.25
CA VAL A 20 -9.01 2.21 5.51
C VAL A 20 -9.14 3.72 5.28
N VAL A 21 -8.97 4.18 4.04
CA VAL A 21 -8.99 5.60 3.69
C VAL A 21 -10.27 5.92 2.92
N SER A 22 -11.12 6.75 3.50
CA SER A 22 -12.31 7.25 2.82
C SER A 22 -11.94 8.23 1.70
N SER A 23 -12.62 8.19 0.55
CA SER A 23 -12.35 9.06 -0.61
C SER A 23 -12.60 10.57 -0.36
N ARG A 24 -12.95 10.95 0.87
CA ARG A 24 -13.29 12.31 1.31
C ARG A 24 -12.57 12.63 2.63
N THR A 25 -11.26 12.43 2.69
CA THR A 25 -10.45 12.91 3.81
C THR A 25 -10.12 14.39 3.65
N THR A 26 -10.11 15.14 4.74
CA THR A 26 -9.65 16.54 4.79
C THR A 26 -8.12 16.66 4.81
N LEU A 27 -7.41 15.52 4.85
CA LEU A 27 -5.96 15.41 4.80
C LEU A 27 -5.52 14.57 3.59
N PRO A 28 -5.04 15.21 2.51
CA PRO A 28 -4.63 14.54 1.27
C PRO A 28 -3.53 13.48 1.45
N ILE A 29 -2.73 13.57 2.52
CA ILE A 29 -1.64 12.63 2.81
C ILE A 29 -2.15 11.22 3.14
N LEU A 30 -3.37 11.09 3.65
CA LEU A 30 -3.97 9.80 3.99
C LEU A 30 -4.37 9.00 2.74
N SER A 31 -4.41 9.62 1.56
CA SER A 31 -4.68 8.93 0.29
C SER A 31 -3.47 8.20 -0.28
N ASN A 32 -2.31 8.30 0.37
CA ASN A 32 -1.06 7.69 -0.09
C ASN A 32 -0.77 6.41 0.69
N VAL A 33 -0.16 5.43 0.02
CA VAL A 33 0.32 4.20 0.66
C VAL A 33 1.84 4.28 0.79
N LEU A 34 2.34 4.17 2.01
CA LEU A 34 3.75 3.94 2.31
C LEU A 34 4.09 2.48 2.01
N ILE A 35 5.02 2.26 1.09
CA ILE A 35 5.53 0.94 0.73
C ILE A 35 6.98 0.83 1.18
N VAL A 36 7.27 -0.17 2.03
CA VAL A 36 8.61 -0.45 2.53
C VAL A 36 9.04 -1.85 2.08
N ALA A 37 10.10 -1.91 1.27
CA ALA A 37 10.77 -3.17 0.93
C ALA A 37 11.97 -3.39 1.86
N LYS A 38 11.95 -4.47 2.64
CA LYS A 38 13.07 -4.90 3.50
C LYS A 38 13.34 -6.38 3.29
N GLY A 39 14.50 -6.71 2.71
CA GLY A 39 14.85 -8.09 2.36
C GLY A 39 13.83 -8.69 1.39
N ASP A 40 13.23 -9.82 1.79
CA ASP A 40 12.18 -10.55 1.04
C ASP A 40 10.76 -10.19 1.53
N ARG A 41 10.55 -8.97 2.04
CA ARG A 41 9.24 -8.54 2.53
C ARG A 41 8.86 -7.16 2.01
N LEU A 42 7.60 -7.02 1.66
CA LEU A 42 6.95 -5.76 1.31
C LEU A 42 5.89 -5.46 2.37
N GLN A 43 5.99 -4.28 2.98
CA GLN A 43 5.04 -3.76 3.95
C GLN A 43 4.28 -2.58 3.33
N PHE A 44 2.97 -2.56 3.54
CA PHE A 44 2.07 -1.50 3.11
C PHE A 44 1.50 -0.82 4.36
N THR A 45 1.45 0.50 4.38
CA THR A 45 0.91 1.28 5.50
C THR A 45 0.24 2.53 4.94
N THR A 46 -0.90 2.93 5.49
CA THR A 46 -1.59 4.18 5.14
C THR A 46 -1.57 5.14 6.31
#